data_AF-A0A7D9IPH3-F1
#
_entry.id   AF-A0A7D9IPH3-F1
#
_cell.length_a   1.000
_cell.length_b   1.000
_cell.length_c   1.000
_cell.angle_alpha   90.00
_cell.angle_beta   90.00
_cell.angle_gamma   90.00
#
_symmetry.space_group_name_H-M   'P 1'
#
loop_
_entity.id
_entity.type
_entity.pdbx_description
1 polymer ?
#
loop_
_entity_poly.entity_id
_entity_poly.type
_entity_poly.pdbx_seq_one_letter_code
_entity_poly.pdbx_strand_id
1 'polypeptide(L)'
;MGKRGQFPQHGYLYAALVFCISTGVNSQIIVKIGNVGDSSTIRCDLLNAQWYKNGTKLDETPKVKPTDSSLHIFCLELSDNGIYECRNESNTHQPRNYNLTVKNP
;
A
#
# COMPACT_ATOMS: atom_id res chain seq x y z
N MET A 1 45.56 46.32 1.96
CA MET A 1 44.10 46.55 2.01
C MET A 1 43.43 45.30 2.55
N GLY A 2 43.09 45.30 3.84
CA GLY A 2 42.38 44.20 4.49
C GLY A 2 41.31 44.81 5.40
N LYS A 3 40.05 44.42 5.19
CA LYS A 3 38.94 44.76 6.10
C LYS A 3 38.20 43.47 6.41
N ARG A 4 38.48 42.92 7.59
CA ARG A 4 37.61 41.96 8.27
C ARG A 4 36.41 42.72 8.85
N GLY A 5 35.25 42.10 8.74
CA GLY A 5 34.19 42.10 9.75
C GLY A 5 33.36 43.38 9.91
N GLN A 6 32.10 43.31 9.49
CA GLN A 6 30.97 43.76 10.30
C GLN A 6 29.69 43.13 9.71
N PHE A 7 29.07 42.18 10.42
CA PHE A 7 27.70 41.74 10.14
C PHE A 7 26.72 42.85 10.52
N PRO A 8 25.79 43.25 9.64
CA PRO A 8 24.57 43.90 10.09
C PRO A 8 23.51 42.83 10.38
N GLN A 9 22.95 42.90 11.57
CA GLN A 9 21.71 42.21 11.93
C GLN A 9 20.55 42.77 11.10
N HIS A 10 19.47 41.98 11.01
CA HIS A 10 18.19 42.23 10.35
C HIS A 10 18.04 41.64 8.94
N GLY A 11 17.28 40.53 8.86
CA GLY A 11 16.66 40.10 7.61
C GLY A 11 16.59 38.58 7.47
N TYR A 12 15.65 37.94 8.15
CA TYR A 12 15.21 36.57 7.84
C TYR A 12 14.73 36.49 6.40
N LEU A 13 15.56 36.06 5.45
CA LEU A 13 15.11 35.67 4.11
C LEU A 13 15.86 34.40 3.68
N TYR A 14 15.19 33.27 3.94
CA TYR A 14 15.29 32.01 3.23
C TYR A 14 16.66 31.30 3.27
N ALA A 15 17.03 30.86 4.47
CA ALA A 15 17.79 29.62 4.59
C ALA A 15 17.00 28.46 3.93
N ALA A 16 17.73 27.63 3.19
CA ALA A 16 17.32 26.31 2.71
C ALA A 16 16.25 26.24 1.60
N LEU A 17 16.67 26.43 0.35
CA LEU A 17 16.09 25.67 -0.77
C LEU A 17 16.83 24.32 -0.90
N VAL A 18 16.69 23.48 0.13
CA VAL A 18 16.87 22.03 -0.02
C VAL A 18 15.61 21.37 0.50
N PHE A 19 14.53 21.57 -0.24
CA PHE A 19 13.35 20.72 -0.08
C PHE A 19 13.60 19.45 -0.90
N CYS A 20 14.30 18.48 -0.30
CA CYS A 20 14.07 17.09 -0.66
C CYS A 20 12.66 16.75 -0.17
N ILE A 21 11.63 17.14 -0.92
CA ILE A 21 10.31 16.56 -0.76
C ILE A 21 10.35 15.20 -1.46
N SER A 22 11.15 14.27 -0.93
CA SER A 22 10.71 12.89 -0.99
C SER A 22 9.56 12.81 0.00
N THR A 23 8.36 13.20 -0.43
CA THR A 23 7.18 12.51 0.08
C THR A 23 7.38 11.07 -0.38
N GLY A 24 8.13 10.30 0.39
CA GLY A 24 8.26 8.87 0.20
C GLY A 24 6.83 8.38 0.13
N VAL A 25 6.44 7.88 -1.04
CA VAL A 25 5.18 7.18 -1.23
C VAL A 25 5.31 5.95 -0.33
N ASN A 26 4.86 6.07 0.91
CA ASN A 26 4.94 4.99 1.88
C ASN A 26 3.82 4.02 1.55
N SER A 27 3.96 3.30 0.44
CA SER A 27 3.07 2.20 0.07
C SER A 27 3.39 1.05 1.00
N GLN A 28 2.77 1.05 2.18
CA GLN A 28 2.91 -0.04 3.13
C GLN A 28 2.25 -1.30 2.55
N ILE A 29 3.01 -2.39 2.54
CA ILE A 29 2.47 -3.72 2.26
C ILE A 29 1.99 -4.30 3.59
N ILE A 30 0.69 -4.54 3.71
CA ILE A 30 0.09 -5.10 4.92
C ILE A 30 0.20 -6.62 4.88
N VAL A 31 0.88 -7.22 5.86
CA VAL A 31 1.03 -8.68 5.93
C VAL A 31 -0.24 -9.32 6.51
N LYS A 32 -0.74 -10.36 5.84
CA LYS A 32 -1.83 -11.22 6.29
C LYS A 32 -1.32 -12.64 6.36
N ILE A 33 -1.48 -13.30 7.52
CA ILE A 33 -1.07 -14.69 7.71
C ILE A 33 -2.33 -15.51 7.95
N GLY A 34 -2.46 -16.64 7.25
CA GLY A 34 -3.50 -17.63 7.47
C GLY A 34 -2.95 -19.04 7.38
N ASN A 35 -3.69 -20.04 7.82
CA ASN A 35 -3.28 -21.44 7.70
C ASN A 35 -4.05 -22.13 6.58
N VAL A 36 -3.49 -23.23 6.06
CA VAL A 36 -4.19 -24.09 5.10
C VAL A 36 -5.53 -24.54 5.68
N GLY A 37 -6.60 -24.42 4.89
CA GLY A 37 -7.98 -24.76 5.26
C GLY A 37 -8.77 -23.63 5.91
N ASP A 38 -8.12 -22.57 6.42
CA ASP A 38 -8.81 -21.41 7.00
C ASP A 38 -9.54 -20.59 5.92
N SER A 39 -10.33 -19.61 6.36
CA SER A 39 -10.86 -18.55 5.50
C SER A 39 -10.23 -17.20 5.87
N SER A 40 -9.80 -16.44 4.86
CA SER A 40 -9.21 -15.11 5.05
C SER A 40 -10.17 -14.02 4.57
N THR A 41 -10.19 -12.90 5.27
CA THR A 41 -10.89 -11.69 4.86
C THR A 41 -9.93 -10.51 4.85
N ILE A 42 -9.77 -9.88 3.69
CA ILE A 42 -8.97 -8.67 3.51
C ILE A 42 -9.94 -7.50 3.34
N ARG A 43 -9.85 -6.48 4.18
CA ARG A 43 -10.67 -5.26 4.08
C ARG A 43 -9.86 -4.15 3.45
N CYS A 44 -10.51 -3.36 2.59
CA CYS A 44 -9.94 -2.20 1.93
C CYS A 44 -10.75 -0.95 2.32
N ASP A 45 -10.05 0.17 2.51
CA ASP A 45 -10.63 1.47 2.86
C ASP A 45 -11.14 2.25 1.63
N LEU A 46 -10.87 1.76 0.42
CA LEU A 46 -11.27 2.40 -0.83
C LEU A 46 -12.74 2.12 -1.14
N LEU A 47 -13.45 3.15 -1.57
CA LEU A 47 -14.78 3.01 -2.16
C LEU A 47 -14.68 2.41 -3.58
N ASN A 48 -15.63 1.53 -3.92
CA ASN A 48 -15.72 0.86 -5.23
C ASN A 48 -14.44 0.14 -5.64
N ALA A 49 -13.82 -0.58 -4.69
CA ALA A 49 -12.58 -1.29 -4.94
C ALA A 49 -12.76 -2.46 -5.92
N GLN A 50 -11.81 -2.58 -6.81
CA GLN A 50 -11.56 -3.73 -7.66
C GLN A 50 -10.35 -4.48 -7.11
N TRP A 51 -10.46 -5.81 -7.05
CA TRP A 51 -9.44 -6.67 -6.46
C TRP A 51 -8.56 -7.32 -7.52
N TYR A 52 -7.28 -7.43 -7.20
CA TYR A 52 -6.24 -8.03 -8.03
C TYR A 52 -5.40 -8.98 -7.17
N LYS A 53 -4.83 -10.00 -7.81
CA LYS A 53 -3.79 -10.86 -7.24
C LYS A 53 -2.60 -10.85 -8.19
N ASN A 54 -1.44 -10.46 -7.67
CA ASN A 54 -0.19 -10.35 -8.42
C ASN A 54 -0.38 -9.55 -9.73
N GLY A 55 -1.18 -8.49 -9.68
CA GLY A 55 -1.50 -7.65 -10.84
C GLY A 55 -2.62 -8.16 -11.77
N THR A 56 -3.13 -9.39 -11.60
CA THR A 56 -4.26 -9.91 -12.38
C THR A 56 -5.58 -9.64 -11.67
N LYS A 57 -6.57 -9.11 -12.39
CA LYS A 57 -7.91 -8.84 -11.83
C LYS A 57 -8.55 -10.14 -11.35
N LEU A 58 -9.11 -10.12 -10.15
CA LEU A 58 -9.83 -11.26 -9.58
C LEU A 58 -11.29 -11.20 -10.00
N ASP A 59 -11.76 -12.31 -10.56
CA ASP A 59 -13.17 -12.55 -10.80
C ASP A 59 -13.78 -13.32 -9.62
N GLU A 60 -15.10 -13.18 -9.46
CA GLU A 60 -15.83 -13.93 -8.45
C GLU A 60 -15.84 -15.43 -8.77
N THR A 61 -15.46 -16.25 -7.80
CA THR A 61 -15.49 -17.72 -7.87
C THR A 61 -16.09 -18.29 -6.57
N PRO A 62 -16.35 -19.60 -6.48
CA PRO A 62 -16.72 -20.22 -5.19
C PRO A 62 -15.64 -20.05 -4.11
N LYS A 63 -14.36 -20.00 -4.51
CA LYS A 63 -13.21 -19.85 -3.59
C LYS A 63 -12.94 -18.41 -3.20
N VAL A 64 -13.14 -17.47 -4.12
CA VAL A 64 -12.78 -16.05 -3.97
C VAL A 64 -14.00 -15.18 -4.22
N LYS A 65 -14.40 -14.40 -3.22
CA LYS A 65 -15.53 -13.46 -3.29
C LYS A 65 -15.04 -12.02 -3.10
N PRO A 66 -14.72 -11.31 -4.19
CA PRO A 66 -14.42 -9.88 -4.12
C PRO A 66 -15.71 -9.07 -3.97
N THR A 67 -15.69 -8.07 -3.09
CA THR A 67 -16.69 -7.01 -2.97
C THR A 67 -16.03 -5.64 -3.18
N ASP A 68 -16.83 -4.59 -3.18
CA ASP A 68 -16.38 -3.19 -3.28
C ASP A 68 -15.47 -2.70 -2.13
N SER A 69 -15.35 -3.47 -1.06
CA SER A 69 -14.70 -3.08 0.19
C SER A 69 -13.95 -4.23 0.88
N SER A 70 -14.16 -5.48 0.45
CA SER A 70 -13.51 -6.65 1.04
C SER A 70 -13.25 -7.75 0.03
N LEU A 71 -12.28 -8.61 0.33
CA LEU A 71 -12.00 -9.84 -0.38
C LEU A 71 -12.09 -11.00 0.60
N HIS A 72 -13.00 -11.93 0.33
CA HIS A 72 -13.07 -13.20 1.06
C HIS A 72 -12.41 -14.31 0.24
N ILE A 73 -11.55 -15.08 0.89
CA ILE A 73 -10.88 -16.24 0.31
C ILE A 73 -11.19 -17.43 1.22
N PHE A 74 -11.91 -18.41 0.69
CA PHE A 74 -12.31 -19.62 1.40
C PHE A 74 -11.30 -20.74 1.16
N CYS A 75 -11.18 -21.64 2.14
CA CYS A 75 -10.35 -22.85 2.07
C CYS A 75 -8.94 -22.53 1.56
N LEU A 76 -8.17 -21.76 2.35
CA LEU A 76 -6.84 -21.33 1.98
C LEU A 76 -5.92 -22.50 1.61
N GLU A 77 -5.14 -22.31 0.57
CA GLU A 77 -4.13 -23.23 0.07
C GLU A 77 -2.80 -22.51 -0.11
N LEU A 78 -1.69 -23.26 -0.18
CA LEU A 78 -0.36 -22.67 -0.40
C LEU A 78 -0.27 -21.89 -1.73
N SER A 79 -1.11 -22.21 -2.72
CA SER A 79 -1.20 -21.48 -3.98
C SER A 79 -1.86 -20.09 -3.84
N ASP A 80 -2.53 -19.82 -2.71
CA ASP A 80 -3.15 -18.52 -2.43
C ASP A 80 -2.13 -17.49 -1.93
N ASN A 81 -0.89 -17.90 -1.65
CA ASN A 81 0.19 -16.96 -1.37
C ASN A 81 0.34 -15.93 -2.49
N GLY A 82 0.56 -14.67 -2.12
CA GLY A 82 0.79 -13.61 -3.09
C GLY A 82 0.41 -12.22 -2.60
N ILE A 83 0.60 -11.25 -3.49
CA ILE A 83 0.22 -9.86 -3.25
C ILE A 83 -1.20 -9.68 -3.77
N TYR A 84 -2.08 -9.23 -2.90
CA TYR A 84 -3.44 -8.83 -3.22
C TYR A 84 -3.53 -7.32 -3.22
N GLU A 85 -4.07 -6.75 -4.30
CA GLU A 85 -4.18 -5.31 -4.45
C GLU A 85 -5.65 -4.91 -4.55
N CYS A 86 -6.06 -3.90 -3.77
CA CYS A 86 -7.31 -3.20 -4.05
C CYS A 86 -7.03 -1.87 -4.76
N ARG A 87 -7.75 -1.65 -5.87
CA ARG A 87 -7.63 -0.49 -6.76
C ARG A 87 -9.00 0.14 -6.98
N ASN A 88 -9.07 1.45 -7.10
CA ASN A 88 -10.22 2.18 -7.59
C ASN A 88 -9.74 3.25 -8.58
N GLU A 89 -10.67 3.94 -9.22
CA GLU A 89 -10.35 4.95 -10.25
C GLU A 89 -9.48 6.09 -9.70
N SER A 90 -9.65 6.43 -8.41
CA SER A 90 -8.91 7.51 -7.74
C SER A 90 -7.48 7.12 -7.33
N ASN A 91 -7.20 5.83 -7.07
CA ASN A 91 -5.92 5.37 -6.53
C ASN A 91 -5.16 4.44 -7.47
N THR A 92 -5.46 4.46 -8.77
CA THR A 92 -4.78 3.64 -9.79
C THR A 92 -3.25 3.65 -9.69
N HIS A 93 -2.65 4.77 -9.26
CA HIS A 93 -1.21 4.96 -9.09
C HIS A 93 -0.69 4.60 -7.68
N GLN A 94 -1.57 4.36 -6.72
CA GLN A 94 -1.26 4.03 -5.32
C GLN A 94 -2.22 2.95 -4.76
N PRO A 95 -2.15 1.71 -5.27
CA PRO A 95 -2.95 0.59 -4.75
C PRO A 95 -2.62 0.30 -3.29
N ARG A 96 -3.60 -0.25 -2.54
CA ARG A 96 -3.30 -0.85 -1.24
C ARG A 96 -2.86 -2.29 -1.46
N ASN A 97 -1.69 -2.62 -0.95
CA ASN A 97 -1.07 -3.92 -1.15
C ASN A 97 -1.16 -4.75 0.13
N TYR A 98 -1.60 -5.98 -0.01
CA TYR A 98 -1.70 -6.95 1.08
C TYR A 98 -0.90 -8.19 0.69
N ASN A 99 0.13 -8.55 1.46
CA ASN A 99 0.84 -9.80 1.24
C ASN A 99 0.17 -10.91 2.05
N LEU A 100 -0.51 -11.83 1.37
CA LEU A 100 -1.09 -13.02 1.99
C LEU A 100 -0.04 -14.12 2.04
N THR A 101 0.29 -14.55 3.25
CA THR A 101 1.14 -15.70 3.53
C THR A 101 0.31 -16.83 4.13
N VAL A 102 0.18 -17.94 3.40
CA VAL A 102 -0.50 -19.15 3.88
C VAL A 102 0.54 -20.15 4.38
N LYS A 103 0.37 -20.60 5.62
CA LYS A 103 1.26 -21.56 6.29
C LYS A 103 0.56 -22.89 6.50
N ASN A 104 1.34 -23.96 6.58
CA ASN A 104 0.83 -25.20 7.16
C ASN A 104 0.89 -25.06 8.69
N PRO A 105 -0.15 -25.51 9.43
CA PRO A 105 -0.14 -25.54 10.89
C PRO A 105 1.06 -26.30 11.47
#